data_AF-A0A378JGY5-F1
#
_entry.id   AF-A0A378JGY5-F1
#
_cell.length_a   1.000
_cell.length_b   1.000
_cell.length_c   1.000
_cell.angle_alpha   90.00
_cell.angle_beta   90.00
_cell.angle_gamma   90.00
#
_symmetry.space_group_name_H-M   'P 1'
#
loop_
_entity.id
_entity.type
_entity.pdbx_description
1 polymer ?
#
loop_
_entity_poly.entity_id
_entity_poly.type
_entity_poly.pdbx_seq_one_letter_code
_entity_poly.pdbx_strand_id
1 'polypeptide(L)'
;MMQGIAKEIIALLLKQKRQVKSYALNCQGNYCSNCQEPHLAKVVQAIMMEQPLTLILPAFPAKSANRQKTISSRPDLGEIMGLKNLNQLCHDIKQLHTPGVQLVICSDGRVFNDLVLVDDNDVDIYQQEIKSIIAANELTYLSTFSLDDVYTHCSYDTMREKLIKEFGEPLPSLKKRILANEILLYQFNGIHRFIIEDRLYLRQSISKNQVRKEAKLVAYEVLRRSNAWSHLLANYFPYAVRLSIHPQPCGSEKLGIQFLPANNCWATPWHNVLLKYKHSWQLIKRAEAERLGAKFNHDHYVLEAS
;
A
#
# COMPACT_ATOMS: atom_id res chain seq x y z
N MET A 1 27.71 -2.95 -17.85
CA MET A 1 26.43 -2.92 -18.58
C MET A 1 25.24 -3.27 -17.66
N MET A 2 25.22 -4.46 -17.03
CA MET A 2 24.10 -4.91 -16.17
C MET A 2 23.77 -3.99 -14.99
N GLN A 3 24.77 -3.52 -14.24
CA GLN A 3 24.54 -2.55 -13.16
C GLN A 3 23.94 -1.23 -13.64
N GLY A 4 24.24 -0.80 -14.88
CA GLY A 4 23.65 0.41 -15.46
C GLY A 4 22.16 0.24 -15.69
N ILE A 5 21.76 -0.87 -16.33
CA ILE A 5 20.35 -1.23 -16.54
C ILE A 5 19.61 -1.35 -15.20
N ALA A 6 20.22 -2.02 -14.21
CA ALA A 6 19.62 -2.14 -12.89
C ALA A 6 19.34 -0.79 -12.23
N LYS A 7 20.29 0.16 -12.35
CA LYS A 7 20.11 1.53 -11.83
C LYS A 7 19.00 2.28 -12.55
N GLU A 8 18.86 2.12 -13.86
CA GLU A 8 17.75 2.73 -14.63
C GLU A 8 16.38 2.16 -14.23
N ILE A 9 16.29 0.83 -14.05
CA ILE A 9 15.06 0.19 -13.56
C ILE A 9 14.67 0.74 -12.19
N ILE A 10 15.62 0.85 -11.26
CA ILE A 10 15.34 1.39 -9.93
C ILE A 10 15.01 2.90 -10.01
N ALA A 11 15.64 3.65 -10.92
CA ALA A 11 15.31 5.05 -11.14
C ALA A 11 13.86 5.25 -11.62
N LEU A 12 13.32 4.34 -12.46
CA LEU A 12 11.89 4.34 -12.82
C LEU A 12 10.99 4.13 -11.60
N LEU A 13 11.34 3.21 -10.71
CA LEU A 13 10.60 3.01 -9.45
C LEU A 13 10.68 4.25 -8.55
N LEU A 14 11.87 4.85 -8.43
CA LEU A 14 12.10 6.04 -7.62
C LEU A 14 11.46 7.31 -8.19
N LYS A 15 11.19 7.38 -9.50
CA LYS A 15 10.38 8.45 -10.11
C LYS A 15 8.98 8.52 -9.51
N GLN A 16 8.45 7.38 -9.05
CA GLN A 16 7.15 7.29 -8.37
C GLN A 16 7.28 7.40 -6.85
N LYS A 17 8.42 7.82 -6.28
CA LYS A 17 8.65 7.69 -4.84
C LYS A 17 7.69 8.52 -3.98
N ARG A 18 7.07 7.88 -2.99
CA ARG A 18 6.40 8.55 -1.86
C ARG A 18 7.45 9.15 -0.94
N GLN A 19 7.47 10.49 -0.84
CA GLN A 19 8.39 11.18 0.06
C GLN A 19 7.65 12.02 1.10
N VAL A 20 8.26 12.10 2.28
CA VAL A 20 7.96 13.09 3.32
C VAL A 20 9.19 13.97 3.43
N LYS A 21 9.02 15.29 3.60
CA LYS A 21 10.13 16.25 3.69
C LYS A 21 11.24 15.81 4.66
N SER A 22 10.87 15.26 5.82
CA SER A 22 11.82 14.77 6.83
C SER A 22 12.68 13.59 6.36
N TYR A 23 12.19 12.77 5.43
CA TYR A 23 12.90 11.59 4.89
C TYR A 23 13.71 11.91 3.63
N ALA A 24 13.51 13.10 3.06
CA ALA A 24 14.14 13.52 1.81
C ALA A 24 15.48 14.24 2.00
N LEU A 25 15.88 14.58 3.24
CA LEU A 25 17.08 15.38 3.53
C LEU A 25 18.36 14.84 2.88
N ASN A 26 18.47 13.50 2.75
CA ASN A 26 19.64 12.83 2.17
C ASN A 26 19.34 12.15 0.81
N CYS A 27 18.19 12.47 0.19
CA CYS A 27 17.76 11.84 -1.06
C CYS A 27 18.09 12.73 -2.26
N GLN A 28 18.92 12.24 -3.18
CA GLN A 28 19.35 12.96 -4.40
C GLN A 28 18.43 12.67 -5.60
N GLY A 29 17.12 12.51 -5.38
CA GLY A 29 16.16 12.15 -6.42
C GLY A 29 16.28 10.69 -6.91
N ASN A 30 15.98 10.47 -8.19
CA ASN A 30 15.79 9.13 -8.79
C ASN A 30 17.10 8.32 -8.90
N TYR A 31 18.24 9.00 -8.92
CA TYR A 31 19.58 8.38 -9.04
C TYR A 31 20.36 8.39 -7.72
N CYS A 32 19.66 8.57 -6.59
CA CYS A 32 20.30 8.56 -5.28
C CYS A 32 20.88 7.17 -4.96
N SER A 33 22.21 7.08 -4.85
CA SER A 33 22.93 5.82 -4.57
C SER A 33 22.40 5.10 -3.33
N ASN A 34 22.15 5.84 -2.24
CA ASN A 34 21.62 5.28 -1.00
C ASN A 34 20.22 4.69 -1.18
N CYS A 35 19.37 5.27 -2.04
CA CYS A 35 18.04 4.70 -2.32
C CYS A 35 18.09 3.49 -3.25
N GLN A 36 19.11 3.39 -4.10
CA GLN A 36 19.24 2.30 -5.06
C GLN A 36 19.89 1.07 -4.45
N GLU A 37 20.88 1.28 -3.58
CA GLU A 37 21.73 0.23 -3.02
C GLU A 37 20.96 -1.00 -2.46
N PRO A 38 19.90 -0.83 -1.64
CA PRO A 38 19.18 -1.98 -1.06
C PRO A 38 18.48 -2.87 -2.10
N HIS A 39 18.28 -2.36 -3.31
CA HIS A 39 17.52 -3.04 -4.36
C HIS A 39 18.41 -3.57 -5.48
N LEU A 40 19.65 -3.07 -5.60
CA LEU A 40 20.55 -3.38 -6.71
C LEU A 40 20.82 -4.88 -6.85
N ALA A 41 21.13 -5.56 -5.74
CA ALA A 41 21.47 -6.98 -5.78
C ALA A 41 20.34 -7.83 -6.41
N LYS A 42 19.09 -7.55 -6.02
CA LYS A 42 17.91 -8.27 -6.53
C LYS A 42 17.65 -8.02 -8.01
N VAL A 43 17.77 -6.75 -8.44
CA VAL A 43 17.57 -6.39 -9.85
C VAL A 43 18.70 -6.95 -10.73
N VAL A 44 19.95 -6.85 -10.28
CA VAL A 44 21.12 -7.42 -10.98
C VAL A 44 20.97 -8.94 -11.09
N GLN A 45 20.53 -9.62 -10.03
CA GLN A 45 20.30 -11.06 -10.07
C GLN A 45 19.24 -11.45 -11.11
N ALA A 46 18.11 -10.73 -11.17
CA ALA A 46 17.07 -10.99 -12.18
C ALA A 46 17.60 -10.78 -13.62
N ILE A 47 18.43 -9.75 -13.84
CA ILE A 47 19.08 -9.49 -15.13
C ILE A 47 20.05 -10.62 -15.47
N MET A 48 20.92 -11.01 -14.53
CA MET A 48 21.93 -12.05 -14.74
C MET A 48 21.32 -13.42 -15.02
N MET A 49 20.18 -13.73 -14.40
CA MET A 49 19.48 -15.00 -14.58
C MET A 49 18.52 -14.99 -15.77
N GLU A 50 18.41 -13.88 -16.50
CA GLU A 50 17.44 -13.69 -17.60
C GLU A 50 15.99 -14.01 -17.20
N GLN A 51 15.62 -13.73 -15.96
CA GLN A 51 14.29 -14.00 -15.42
C GLN A 51 13.47 -12.71 -15.24
N PRO A 52 12.13 -12.78 -15.28
CA PRO A 52 11.30 -11.64 -14.95
C PRO A 52 11.64 -11.08 -13.58
N LEU A 53 11.79 -9.75 -13.48
CA LEU A 53 11.97 -9.10 -12.18
C LEU A 53 10.69 -9.25 -11.36
N THR A 54 10.78 -9.78 -10.14
CA THR A 54 9.63 -9.82 -9.23
C THR A 54 9.58 -8.57 -8.36
N LEU A 55 8.45 -7.87 -8.41
CA LEU A 55 8.09 -6.78 -7.51
C LEU A 55 6.97 -7.26 -6.60
N ILE A 56 6.99 -6.88 -5.32
CA ILE A 56 5.88 -7.16 -4.40
C ILE A 56 5.39 -5.87 -3.75
N LEU A 57 4.07 -5.70 -3.68
CA LEU A 57 3.43 -4.50 -3.13
C LEU A 57 2.29 -4.90 -2.18
N PRO A 58 2.48 -4.78 -0.86
CA PRO A 58 1.38 -4.83 0.10
C PRO A 58 0.46 -3.63 -0.09
N ALA A 59 -0.74 -3.89 -0.60
CA ALA A 59 -1.69 -2.88 -1.03
C ALA A 59 -3.05 -3.52 -1.35
N PHE A 60 -4.07 -2.67 -1.59
CA PHE A 60 -5.42 -3.08 -1.97
C PHE A 60 -6.05 -4.08 -0.95
N PRO A 61 -6.15 -3.71 0.35
CA PRO A 61 -6.74 -4.57 1.37
C PRO A 61 -8.26 -4.70 1.24
N ALA A 62 -8.94 -3.55 1.30
CA ALA A 62 -10.38 -3.33 1.24
C ALA A 62 -10.63 -1.82 1.32
N LYS A 63 -11.79 -1.32 0.87
CA LYS A 63 -12.18 0.09 1.13
C LYS A 63 -12.39 0.31 2.62
N SER A 64 -11.96 1.48 3.09
CA SER A 64 -12.29 1.96 4.44
C SER A 64 -13.79 1.91 4.68
N ALA A 65 -14.21 1.41 5.84
CA ALA A 65 -15.61 1.44 6.28
C ALA A 65 -16.13 2.87 6.55
N ASN A 66 -15.23 3.86 6.64
CA ASN A 66 -15.60 5.25 6.79
C ASN A 66 -16.08 5.86 5.46
N ARG A 67 -17.41 6.03 5.31
CA ARG A 67 -18.03 6.58 4.08
C ARG A 67 -17.86 8.10 3.91
N GLN A 68 -17.19 8.79 4.84
CA GLN A 68 -16.67 10.14 4.58
C GLN A 68 -15.36 10.11 3.77
N LYS A 69 -14.72 8.94 3.64
CA LYS A 69 -13.49 8.74 2.87
C LYS A 69 -13.75 8.10 1.52
N THR A 70 -14.71 7.19 1.45
CA THR A 70 -14.97 6.31 0.29
C THR A 70 -16.45 6.33 -0.13
N ILE A 71 -16.72 5.93 -1.39
CA ILE A 71 -18.09 5.85 -1.94
C ILE A 71 -18.83 4.64 -1.38
N SER A 72 -18.19 3.46 -1.39
CA SER A 72 -18.76 2.18 -0.96
C SER A 72 -17.67 1.23 -0.43
N SER A 73 -18.00 -0.05 -0.18
CA SER A 73 -17.02 -1.10 0.12
C SER A 73 -16.31 -1.64 -1.13
N ARG A 74 -16.83 -1.37 -2.33
CA ARG A 74 -16.31 -1.87 -3.60
C ARG A 74 -15.21 -0.95 -4.17
N PRO A 75 -14.21 -1.51 -4.89
CA PRO A 75 -13.31 -0.73 -5.75
C PRO A 75 -14.05 0.26 -6.64
N ASP A 76 -13.44 1.42 -6.88
CA ASP A 76 -13.95 2.45 -7.77
C ASP A 76 -12.88 2.89 -8.78
N LEU A 77 -13.09 4.00 -9.50
CA LEU A 77 -12.15 4.44 -10.53
C LEU A 77 -10.72 4.67 -9.97
N GLY A 78 -10.60 4.97 -8.67
CA GLY A 78 -9.32 5.08 -7.99
C GLY A 78 -8.53 3.77 -8.08
N GLU A 79 -9.12 2.64 -7.74
CA GLU A 79 -8.47 1.34 -7.87
C GLU A 79 -8.15 1.00 -9.33
N ILE A 80 -9.10 1.21 -10.25
CA ILE A 80 -8.91 0.91 -11.68
C ILE A 80 -7.72 1.68 -12.25
N MET A 81 -7.66 3.00 -12.05
CA MET A 81 -6.54 3.80 -12.54
C MET A 81 -5.24 3.47 -11.81
N GLY A 82 -5.31 3.16 -10.51
CA GLY A 82 -4.12 2.77 -9.75
C GLY A 82 -3.49 1.48 -10.29
N LEU A 83 -4.30 0.47 -10.57
CA LEU A 83 -3.85 -0.78 -11.19
C LEU A 83 -3.30 -0.56 -12.59
N LYS A 84 -3.97 0.25 -13.43
CA LYS A 84 -3.47 0.62 -14.77
C LYS A 84 -2.10 1.30 -14.71
N ASN A 85 -1.91 2.24 -13.79
CA ASN A 85 -0.63 2.94 -13.62
C ASN A 85 0.48 2.00 -13.14
N LEU A 86 0.18 1.07 -12.24
CA LEU A 86 1.13 0.03 -11.81
C LEU A 86 1.51 -0.91 -12.96
N ASN A 87 0.54 -1.30 -13.79
CA ASN A 87 0.79 -2.11 -14.98
C ASN A 87 1.64 -1.35 -16.01
N GLN A 88 1.39 -0.05 -16.20
CA GLN A 88 2.21 0.80 -17.07
C GLN A 88 3.65 0.93 -16.56
N LEU A 89 3.84 1.11 -15.25
CA LEU A 89 5.19 1.11 -14.65
C LEU A 89 5.93 -0.21 -14.94
N CYS A 90 5.23 -1.34 -14.88
CA CYS A 90 5.78 -2.64 -15.25
C CYS A 90 6.14 -2.72 -16.74
N HIS A 91 5.27 -2.21 -17.62
CA HIS A 91 5.55 -2.10 -19.05
C HIS A 91 6.83 -1.28 -19.32
N ASP A 92 6.99 -0.14 -18.66
CA ASP A 92 8.16 0.73 -18.81
C ASP A 92 9.45 0.01 -18.38
N ILE A 93 9.41 -0.80 -17.31
CA ILE A 93 10.55 -1.62 -16.86
C ILE A 93 10.88 -2.70 -17.90
N LYS A 94 9.87 -3.33 -18.51
CA LYS A 94 10.09 -4.35 -19.57
C LYS A 94 10.88 -3.80 -20.76
N GLN A 95 10.73 -2.51 -21.08
CA GLN A 95 11.52 -1.87 -22.15
C GLN A 95 13.03 -1.87 -21.86
N LEU A 96 13.42 -1.95 -20.59
CA LEU A 96 14.82 -2.02 -20.15
C LEU A 96 15.29 -3.45 -19.84
N HIS A 97 14.36 -4.36 -19.55
CA HIS A 97 14.62 -5.75 -19.16
C HIS A 97 13.69 -6.70 -19.91
N THR A 98 14.16 -7.22 -21.05
CA THR A 98 13.38 -8.03 -22.00
C THR A 98 12.59 -9.20 -21.37
N PRO A 99 13.17 -9.99 -20.42
CA PRO A 99 12.43 -11.04 -19.71
C PRO A 99 11.16 -10.54 -19.03
N GLY A 100 11.08 -9.25 -18.71
CA GLY A 100 9.91 -8.58 -18.20
C GLY A 100 9.91 -8.45 -16.68
N VAL A 101 8.74 -8.19 -16.14
CA VAL A 101 8.54 -7.91 -14.73
C VAL A 101 7.17 -8.44 -14.32
N GLN A 102 7.06 -8.92 -13.10
CA GLN A 102 5.80 -9.30 -12.49
C GLN A 102 5.64 -8.53 -11.19
N LEU A 103 4.52 -7.83 -11.05
CA LEU A 103 4.14 -7.18 -9.81
C LEU A 103 3.06 -8.00 -9.11
N VAL A 104 3.40 -8.54 -7.94
CA VAL A 104 2.48 -9.25 -7.06
C VAL A 104 1.89 -8.27 -6.06
N ILE A 105 0.58 -8.05 -6.15
CA ILE A 105 -0.19 -7.28 -5.17
C ILE A 105 -0.46 -8.18 -3.98
N CYS A 106 0.25 -7.93 -2.89
CA CYS A 106 0.14 -8.72 -1.66
C CYS A 106 -0.98 -8.15 -0.78
N SER A 107 -2.24 -8.47 -1.07
CA SER A 107 -3.40 -7.93 -0.33
C SER A 107 -3.28 -8.25 1.16
N ASP A 108 -3.36 -7.19 1.96
CA ASP A 108 -3.28 -7.24 3.41
C ASP A 108 -4.65 -7.04 4.08
N GLY A 109 -5.74 -7.23 3.33
CA GLY A 109 -7.11 -7.13 3.84
C GLY A 109 -7.36 -8.08 5.00
N ARG A 110 -7.14 -9.39 4.77
CA ARG A 110 -7.26 -10.44 5.80
C ARG A 110 -6.37 -10.24 7.02
N VAL A 111 -5.26 -9.54 6.84
CA VAL A 111 -4.28 -9.28 7.90
C VAL A 111 -4.84 -8.28 8.92
N PHE A 112 -5.66 -7.32 8.49
CA PHE A 112 -5.99 -6.14 9.30
C PHE A 112 -7.48 -5.86 9.49
N ASN A 113 -8.38 -6.47 8.72
CA ASN A 113 -9.77 -6.03 8.62
C ASN A 113 -10.51 -5.97 9.97
N ASP A 114 -10.28 -6.93 10.87
CA ASP A 114 -10.80 -6.93 12.24
C ASP A 114 -10.31 -5.72 13.07
N LEU A 115 -9.06 -5.30 12.89
CA LEU A 115 -8.49 -4.15 13.59
C LEU A 115 -9.05 -2.82 13.10
N VAL A 116 -9.37 -2.75 11.80
CA VAL A 116 -9.89 -1.55 11.12
C VAL A 116 -11.40 -1.55 10.95
N LEU A 117 -12.09 -2.52 11.54
CA LEU A 117 -13.56 -2.64 11.54
C LEU A 117 -14.14 -2.73 10.12
N VAL A 118 -13.51 -3.55 9.28
CA VAL A 118 -14.00 -3.93 7.95
C VAL A 118 -14.40 -5.41 8.00
N ASP A 119 -15.62 -5.70 7.55
CA ASP A 119 -16.15 -7.06 7.56
C ASP A 119 -15.36 -8.00 6.64
N ASP A 120 -15.22 -9.25 7.04
CA ASP A 120 -14.53 -10.27 6.23
C ASP A 120 -15.18 -10.45 4.85
N ASN A 121 -16.51 -10.29 4.73
CA ASN A 121 -17.22 -10.35 3.45
C ASN A 121 -16.90 -9.16 2.53
N ASP A 122 -16.70 -7.96 3.10
CA ASP A 122 -16.25 -6.80 2.31
C ASP A 122 -14.83 -7.03 1.75
N VAL A 123 -13.97 -7.72 2.51
CA VAL A 123 -12.64 -8.14 2.04
C VAL A 123 -12.75 -9.15 0.90
N ASP A 124 -13.63 -10.16 1.00
CA ASP A 124 -13.87 -11.13 -0.09
C ASP A 124 -14.29 -10.45 -1.39
N ILE A 125 -15.32 -9.60 -1.31
CA ILE A 125 -15.86 -8.86 -2.46
C ILE A 125 -14.76 -8.01 -3.07
N TYR A 126 -14.05 -7.24 -2.25
CA TYR A 126 -12.99 -6.36 -2.72
C TYR A 126 -11.86 -7.14 -3.42
N GLN A 127 -11.41 -8.26 -2.85
CA GLN A 127 -10.38 -9.12 -3.47
C GLN A 127 -10.83 -9.69 -4.82
N GLN A 128 -12.07 -10.18 -4.91
CA GLN A 128 -12.62 -10.69 -6.17
C GLN A 128 -12.76 -9.60 -7.24
N GLU A 129 -13.17 -8.40 -6.84
CA GLU A 129 -13.29 -7.27 -7.77
C GLU A 129 -11.94 -6.75 -8.25
N ILE A 130 -10.90 -6.73 -7.40
CA ILE A 130 -9.53 -6.41 -7.85
C ILE A 130 -9.06 -7.42 -8.91
N LYS A 131 -9.28 -8.73 -8.69
CA LYS A 131 -8.96 -9.76 -9.68
C LYS A 131 -9.75 -9.56 -10.98
N SER A 132 -11.02 -9.18 -10.87
CA SER A 132 -11.89 -8.90 -12.02
C SER A 132 -11.43 -7.67 -12.81
N ILE A 133 -11.01 -6.59 -12.13
CA ILE A 133 -10.46 -5.39 -12.78
C ILE A 133 -9.16 -5.72 -13.53
N ILE A 134 -8.26 -6.50 -12.92
CA ILE A 134 -7.02 -6.95 -13.56
C ILE A 134 -7.32 -7.73 -14.84
N ALA A 135 -8.25 -8.69 -14.79
CA ALA A 135 -8.62 -9.49 -15.95
C ALA A 135 -9.32 -8.65 -17.04
N ALA A 136 -10.33 -7.86 -16.67
CA ALA A 136 -11.14 -7.08 -17.62
C ALA A 136 -10.35 -5.96 -18.32
N ASN A 137 -9.24 -5.51 -17.74
CA ASN A 137 -8.37 -4.49 -18.33
C ASN A 137 -7.05 -5.07 -18.89
N GLU A 138 -6.94 -6.39 -18.97
CA GLU A 138 -5.77 -7.10 -19.52
C GLU A 138 -4.44 -6.63 -18.87
N LEU A 139 -4.44 -6.47 -17.55
CA LEU A 139 -3.27 -5.99 -16.79
C LEU A 139 -2.28 -7.14 -16.57
N THR A 140 -1.62 -7.56 -17.65
CA THR A 140 -0.82 -8.79 -17.75
C THR A 140 0.42 -8.86 -16.87
N TYR A 141 0.90 -7.73 -16.32
CA TYR A 141 2.04 -7.72 -15.40
C TYR A 141 1.63 -7.90 -13.94
N LEU A 142 0.33 -7.89 -13.64
CA LEU A 142 -0.19 -7.89 -12.28
C LEU A 142 -0.71 -9.26 -11.87
N SER A 143 -0.42 -9.64 -10.64
CA SER A 143 -1.00 -10.81 -9.97
C SER A 143 -1.34 -10.46 -8.52
N THR A 144 -2.07 -11.33 -7.82
CA THR A 144 -2.46 -11.12 -6.42
C THR A 144 -1.95 -12.24 -5.54
N PHE A 145 -1.64 -11.92 -4.28
CA PHE A 145 -1.29 -12.87 -3.22
C PHE A 145 -1.92 -12.39 -1.90
N SER A 146 -2.55 -13.27 -1.12
CA SER A 146 -3.15 -12.94 0.17
C SER A 146 -2.91 -14.05 1.20
N LEU A 147 -3.43 -13.89 2.42
CA LEU A 147 -3.42 -14.97 3.41
C LEU A 147 -4.25 -16.18 2.96
N ASP A 148 -5.24 -15.99 2.08
CA ASP A 148 -6.07 -17.06 1.53
C ASP A 148 -5.23 -18.06 0.70
N ASP A 149 -4.13 -17.60 0.09
CA ASP A 149 -3.18 -18.44 -0.67
C ASP A 149 -2.20 -19.21 0.22
N VAL A 150 -2.02 -18.78 1.48
CA VAL A 150 -1.04 -19.34 2.43
C VAL A 150 -1.67 -20.34 3.37
N TYR A 151 -2.81 -19.96 3.97
CA TYR A 151 -3.47 -20.72 5.01
C TYR A 151 -4.81 -21.25 4.49
N THR A 152 -4.73 -22.20 3.56
CA THR A 152 -5.92 -22.84 2.98
C THR A 152 -6.70 -23.60 4.06
N HIS A 153 -8.02 -23.69 3.88
CA HIS A 153 -8.93 -24.44 4.77
C HIS A 153 -8.94 -24.00 6.25
N CYS A 154 -8.58 -22.74 6.53
CA CYS A 154 -8.65 -22.14 7.87
C CYS A 154 -9.74 -21.07 7.94
N SER A 155 -10.29 -20.82 9.13
CA SER A 155 -11.09 -19.60 9.36
C SER A 155 -10.19 -18.36 9.32
N TYR A 156 -10.76 -17.19 9.02
CA TYR A 156 -9.99 -15.95 8.91
C TYR A 156 -9.27 -15.57 10.21
N ASP A 157 -9.88 -15.83 11.37
CA ASP A 157 -9.22 -15.63 12.67
C ASP A 157 -8.02 -16.54 12.85
N THR A 158 -8.15 -17.83 12.50
CA THR A 158 -7.04 -18.78 12.56
C THR A 158 -5.90 -18.37 11.61
N MET A 159 -6.20 -17.82 10.42
CA MET A 159 -5.15 -17.30 9.53
C MET A 159 -4.33 -16.18 10.21
N ARG A 160 -5.00 -15.24 10.88
CA ARG A 160 -4.36 -14.14 11.61
C ARG A 160 -3.54 -14.63 12.80
N GLU A 161 -4.06 -15.60 13.54
CA GLU A 161 -3.35 -16.24 14.66
C GLU A 161 -2.08 -16.94 14.20
N LYS A 162 -2.16 -17.72 13.11
CA LYS A 162 -1.00 -18.42 12.53
C LYS A 162 0.06 -17.45 12.02
N LEU A 163 -0.35 -16.39 11.31
CA LEU A 163 0.55 -15.32 10.87
C LEU A 163 1.34 -14.75 12.05
N ILE A 164 0.67 -14.40 13.14
CA ILE A 164 1.32 -13.85 14.33
C ILE A 164 2.21 -14.88 15.03
N LYS A 165 1.76 -16.13 15.14
CA LYS A 165 2.52 -17.20 15.78
C LYS A 165 3.83 -17.50 15.04
N GLU A 166 3.78 -17.53 13.71
CA GLU A 166 4.90 -17.92 12.87
C GLU A 166 5.85 -16.75 12.55
N PHE A 167 5.32 -15.54 12.39
CA PHE A 167 6.08 -14.38 11.87
C PHE A 167 6.04 -13.14 12.76
N GLY A 168 5.19 -13.13 13.80
CA GLY A 168 5.00 -12.00 14.68
C GLY A 168 6.05 -11.89 15.79
N GLU A 169 6.31 -10.67 16.23
CA GLU A 169 7.14 -10.40 17.40
C GLU A 169 6.27 -10.21 18.66
N PRO A 170 6.83 -10.38 19.87
CA PRO A 170 6.13 -10.04 21.11
C PRO A 170 5.81 -8.54 21.18
N LEU A 171 4.55 -8.21 21.52
CA LEU A 171 4.07 -6.84 21.60
C LEU A 171 4.90 -5.93 22.55
N PRO A 172 5.38 -6.38 23.73
CA PRO A 172 6.24 -5.57 24.58
C PRO A 172 7.56 -5.19 23.91
N SER A 173 8.16 -6.09 23.14
CA SER A 173 9.41 -5.85 22.40
C SER A 173 9.19 -4.80 21.31
N LEU A 174 8.11 -4.92 20.54
CA LEU A 174 7.73 -3.93 19.53
C LEU A 174 7.56 -2.53 20.15
N LYS A 175 6.85 -2.43 21.29
CA LYS A 175 6.66 -1.15 21.99
C LYS A 175 7.99 -0.49 22.36
N LYS A 176 8.95 -1.26 22.87
CA LYS A 176 10.30 -0.75 23.18
C LYS A 176 11.01 -0.24 21.92
N ARG A 177 10.95 -0.98 20.80
CA ARG A 177 11.58 -0.57 19.53
C ARG A 177 10.96 0.71 18.97
N ILE A 178 9.63 0.86 19.03
CA ILE A 178 8.95 2.07 18.58
C ILE A 178 9.43 3.30 19.35
N LEU A 179 9.63 3.19 20.66
CA LEU A 179 10.11 4.31 21.48
C LEU A 179 11.59 4.65 21.22
N ALA A 180 12.39 3.68 20.80
CA ALA A 180 13.82 3.84 20.54
C ALA A 180 14.17 4.24 19.09
N ASN A 181 13.20 4.23 18.17
CA ASN A 181 13.45 4.46 16.75
C ASN A 181 12.46 5.48 16.18
N GLU A 182 12.96 6.66 15.80
CA GLU A 182 12.15 7.78 15.32
C GLU A 182 11.36 7.45 14.04
N ILE A 183 11.90 6.61 13.16
CA ILE A 183 11.23 6.18 11.92
C ILE A 183 10.05 5.28 12.26
N LEU A 184 10.23 4.30 13.14
CA LEU A 184 9.15 3.44 13.61
C LEU A 184 8.09 4.24 14.39
N LEU A 185 8.50 5.23 15.18
CA LEU A 185 7.59 6.13 15.88
C LEU A 185 6.74 6.97 14.90
N TYR A 186 7.36 7.48 13.84
CA TYR A 186 6.65 8.21 12.79
C TYR A 186 5.60 7.32 12.09
N GLN A 187 5.97 6.10 11.73
CA GLN A 187 5.05 5.13 11.13
C GLN A 187 3.89 4.80 12.08
N PHE A 188 4.19 4.54 13.36
CA PHE A 188 3.19 4.30 14.40
C PHE A 188 2.21 5.48 14.52
N ASN A 189 2.72 6.71 14.56
CA ASN A 189 1.90 7.92 14.66
C ASN A 189 1.01 8.13 13.42
N GLY A 190 1.51 7.77 12.23
CA GLY A 190 0.72 7.74 11.00
C GLY A 190 -0.46 6.77 11.12
N ILE A 191 -0.17 5.51 11.47
CA ILE A 191 -1.19 4.47 11.68
C ILE A 191 -2.20 4.90 12.75
N HIS A 192 -1.73 5.40 13.90
CA HIS A 192 -2.61 5.84 14.99
C HIS A 192 -3.58 6.93 14.54
N ARG A 193 -3.12 7.89 13.72
CA ARG A 193 -3.98 8.92 13.13
C ARG A 193 -5.05 8.33 12.21
N PHE A 194 -4.69 7.36 11.37
CA PHE A 194 -5.64 6.68 10.49
C PHE A 194 -6.71 5.92 11.28
N ILE A 195 -6.32 5.18 12.31
CA ILE A 195 -7.25 4.43 13.15
C ILE A 195 -8.18 5.37 13.93
N ILE A 196 -7.66 6.49 14.45
CA ILE A 196 -8.50 7.51 15.11
C ILE A 196 -9.55 8.03 14.13
N GLU A 197 -9.15 8.41 12.92
CA GLU A 197 -10.06 8.97 11.92
C GLU A 197 -11.21 8.01 11.59
N ASP A 198 -10.90 6.73 11.32
CA ASP A 198 -11.94 5.75 10.98
C ASP A 198 -12.83 5.43 12.19
N ARG A 199 -12.26 5.30 13.39
CA ARG A 199 -13.05 5.01 14.60
C ARG A 199 -13.94 6.15 15.06
N LEU A 200 -13.56 7.41 14.84
CA LEU A 200 -14.41 8.56 15.15
C LEU A 200 -15.71 8.53 14.31
N TYR A 201 -15.65 8.02 13.09
CA TYR A 201 -16.82 7.85 12.23
C TYR A 201 -17.63 6.60 12.60
N LEU A 202 -16.95 5.46 12.82
CA LEU A 202 -17.58 4.16 13.02
C LEU A 202 -18.13 3.95 14.44
N ARG A 203 -17.59 4.65 15.45
CA ARG A 203 -17.96 4.48 16.86
C ARG A 203 -18.39 5.81 17.48
N GLN A 204 -19.53 6.34 17.02
CA GLN A 204 -20.05 7.65 17.45
C GLN A 204 -20.57 7.66 18.89
N SER A 205 -20.85 6.48 19.47
CA SER A 205 -21.36 6.32 20.84
C SER A 205 -20.30 6.46 21.94
N ILE A 206 -19.00 6.50 21.60
CA ILE A 206 -17.91 6.60 22.58
C ILE A 206 -17.21 7.97 22.50
N SER A 207 -16.66 8.41 23.64
CA SER A 207 -15.99 9.71 23.71
C SER A 207 -14.71 9.76 22.84
N LYS A 208 -14.38 10.95 22.33
CA LYS A 208 -13.16 11.17 21.53
C LYS A 208 -11.88 10.74 22.26
N ASN A 209 -11.85 10.89 23.59
CA ASN A 209 -10.70 10.46 24.41
C ASN A 209 -10.61 8.94 24.50
N GLN A 210 -11.75 8.25 24.64
CA GLN A 210 -11.79 6.79 24.62
C GLN A 210 -11.37 6.25 23.25
N VAL A 211 -11.85 6.84 22.14
CA VAL A 211 -11.42 6.49 20.78
C VAL A 211 -9.90 6.57 20.64
N ARG A 212 -9.28 7.67 21.09
CA ARG A 212 -7.81 7.84 21.01
C ARG A 212 -7.05 6.78 21.79
N LYS A 213 -7.54 6.43 22.99
CA LYS A 213 -6.95 5.40 23.86
C LYS A 213 -7.01 4.02 23.19
N GLU A 214 -8.17 3.63 22.68
CA GLU A 214 -8.34 2.34 21.99
C GLU A 214 -7.57 2.28 20.67
N ALA A 215 -7.61 3.35 19.87
CA ALA A 215 -6.88 3.46 18.62
C ALA A 215 -5.37 3.28 18.81
N LYS A 216 -4.83 3.70 19.96
CA LYS A 216 -3.41 3.51 20.27
C LYS A 216 -3.05 2.03 20.42
N LEU A 217 -3.90 1.24 21.08
CA LEU A 217 -3.69 -0.20 21.24
C LEU A 217 -3.76 -0.91 19.88
N VAL A 218 -4.73 -0.53 19.06
CA VAL A 218 -4.93 -1.06 17.71
C VAL A 218 -3.77 -0.72 16.79
N ALA A 219 -3.23 0.51 16.87
CA ALA A 219 -2.08 0.92 16.07
C ALA A 219 -0.83 0.06 16.35
N TYR A 220 -0.62 -0.37 17.60
CA TYR A 220 0.47 -1.31 17.90
C TYR A 220 0.25 -2.65 17.22
N GLU A 221 -0.99 -3.15 17.23
CA GLU A 221 -1.32 -4.44 16.63
C GLU A 221 -1.26 -4.40 15.10
N VAL A 222 -1.70 -3.30 14.47
CA VAL A 222 -1.54 -3.08 13.02
C VAL A 222 -0.06 -3.10 12.65
N LEU A 223 0.80 -2.41 13.40
CA LEU A 223 2.24 -2.42 13.11
C LEU A 223 2.84 -3.82 13.34
N ARG A 224 2.42 -4.53 14.39
CA ARG A 224 2.86 -5.91 14.67
C ARG A 224 2.50 -6.86 13.53
N ARG A 225 1.26 -6.83 13.07
CA ARG A 225 0.78 -7.65 11.95
C ARG A 225 1.41 -7.24 10.62
N SER A 226 1.70 -5.96 10.41
CA SER A 226 2.42 -5.46 9.23
C SER A 226 3.86 -5.97 9.18
N ASN A 227 4.54 -6.04 10.33
CA ASN A 227 5.86 -6.65 10.43
C ASN A 227 5.79 -8.16 10.15
N ALA A 228 4.83 -8.87 10.75
CA ALA A 228 4.61 -10.30 10.49
C ALA A 228 4.33 -10.59 9.02
N TRP A 229 3.46 -9.79 8.38
CA TRP A 229 3.18 -9.89 6.95
C TRP A 229 4.41 -9.60 6.09
N SER A 230 5.27 -8.67 6.53
CA SER A 230 6.54 -8.41 5.85
C SER A 230 7.49 -9.60 5.93
N HIS A 231 7.59 -10.28 7.07
CA HIS A 231 8.43 -11.47 7.22
C HIS A 231 7.90 -12.65 6.41
N LEU A 232 6.59 -12.89 6.43
CA LEU A 232 5.97 -13.94 5.60
C LEU A 232 6.28 -13.69 4.12
N LEU A 233 6.10 -12.47 3.63
CA LEU A 233 6.36 -12.14 2.23
C LEU A 233 7.84 -12.23 1.86
N ALA A 234 8.76 -11.98 2.79
CA ALA A 234 10.19 -12.20 2.56
C ALA A 234 10.53 -13.69 2.39
N ASN A 235 9.78 -14.60 3.03
CA ASN A 235 9.96 -16.04 2.84
C ASN A 235 9.42 -16.53 1.49
N TYR A 236 8.26 -16.02 1.05
CA TYR A 236 7.67 -16.41 -0.23
C TYR A 236 8.35 -15.74 -1.43
N PHE A 237 8.89 -14.54 -1.24
CA PHE A 237 9.47 -13.73 -2.32
C PHE A 237 10.86 -13.18 -1.93
N PRO A 238 11.84 -14.05 -1.65
CA PRO A 238 13.15 -13.63 -1.10
C PRO A 238 13.94 -12.72 -2.04
N TYR A 239 13.76 -12.89 -3.37
CA TYR A 239 14.45 -12.12 -4.39
C TYR A 239 13.65 -10.93 -4.92
N ALA A 240 12.47 -10.66 -4.38
CA ALA A 240 11.63 -9.57 -4.88
C ALA A 240 12.05 -8.20 -4.34
N VAL A 241 11.93 -7.19 -5.21
CA VAL A 241 12.02 -5.78 -4.78
C VAL A 241 10.73 -5.43 -4.04
N ARG A 242 10.89 -4.95 -2.80
CA ARG A 242 9.78 -4.70 -1.88
C ARG A 242 9.26 -3.27 -2.06
N LEU A 243 8.14 -3.12 -2.71
CA LEU A 243 7.43 -1.84 -2.81
C LEU A 243 6.58 -1.61 -1.55
N SER A 244 6.15 -0.36 -1.34
CA SER A 244 5.31 0.05 -0.22
C SER A 244 4.38 1.19 -0.60
N ILE A 245 3.22 1.24 0.04
CA ILE A 245 2.28 2.38 -0.05
C ILE A 245 2.54 3.45 1.02
N HIS A 246 3.51 3.22 1.91
CA HIS A 246 3.93 4.18 2.91
C HIS A 246 5.22 4.88 2.48
N PRO A 247 5.44 6.15 2.88
CA PRO A 247 6.73 6.79 2.72
C PRO A 247 7.83 6.02 3.45
N GLN A 248 8.99 5.90 2.82
CA GLN A 248 10.14 5.18 3.36
C GLN A 248 11.38 6.09 3.39
N PRO A 249 12.25 5.96 4.41
CA PRO A 249 13.49 6.72 4.47
C PRO A 249 14.44 6.35 3.32
N CYS A 250 15.38 7.24 3.03
CA CYS A 250 16.50 6.95 2.15
C CYS A 250 17.27 5.72 2.66
N GLY A 251 17.60 4.76 1.77
CA GLY A 251 18.26 3.51 2.16
C GLY A 251 17.36 2.45 2.80
N SER A 252 16.04 2.60 2.73
CA SER A 252 15.13 1.55 3.18
C SER A 252 15.10 0.35 2.23
N GLU A 253 15.03 -0.85 2.80
CA GLU A 253 14.68 -2.09 2.09
C GLU A 253 13.31 -2.03 1.40
N LYS A 254 12.44 -1.10 1.81
CA LYS A 254 11.12 -0.88 1.23
C LYS A 254 11.15 0.38 0.36
N LEU A 255 10.64 0.30 -0.87
CA LEU A 255 10.52 1.43 -1.77
C LEU A 255 9.07 1.95 -1.76
N GLY A 256 8.83 3.07 -1.08
CA GLY A 256 7.53 3.72 -1.07
C GLY A 256 7.17 4.29 -2.45
N ILE A 257 6.08 3.84 -3.08
CA ILE A 257 5.62 4.30 -4.41
C ILE A 257 4.23 4.92 -4.39
N GLN A 258 4.07 5.99 -5.15
CA GLN A 258 2.83 6.71 -5.41
C GLN A 258 2.43 6.44 -6.84
N PHE A 259 1.29 5.76 -7.03
CA PHE A 259 0.79 5.40 -8.36
C PHE A 259 -0.47 6.19 -8.74
N LEU A 260 -0.89 7.15 -7.91
CA LEU A 260 -1.96 8.11 -8.17
C LEU A 260 -1.60 9.48 -7.59
N PRO A 261 -1.92 10.59 -8.27
CA PRO A 261 -1.63 11.92 -7.73
C PRO A 261 -2.42 12.18 -6.44
N ALA A 262 -1.78 12.82 -5.47
CA ALA A 262 -2.38 13.17 -4.18
C ALA A 262 -1.56 14.25 -3.47
N ASN A 263 -2.23 15.20 -2.82
CA ASN A 263 -1.57 16.18 -1.97
C ASN A 263 -1.03 15.58 -0.67
N ASN A 264 -1.63 14.48 -0.20
CA ASN A 264 -1.18 13.74 0.97
C ASN A 264 -0.38 12.50 0.54
N CYS A 265 0.89 12.43 0.93
CA CYS A 265 1.78 11.30 0.64
C CYS A 265 1.32 9.95 1.24
N TRP A 266 0.33 9.96 2.14
CA TRP A 266 -0.30 8.75 2.68
C TRP A 266 -1.62 8.38 2.00
N ALA A 267 -2.07 9.13 0.99
CA ALA A 267 -3.32 8.83 0.30
C ALA A 267 -3.21 7.54 -0.52
N THR A 268 -4.21 6.69 -0.39
CA THR A 268 -4.40 5.45 -1.17
C THR A 268 -5.85 5.41 -1.67
N PRO A 269 -6.13 4.70 -2.79
CA PRO A 269 -7.47 4.69 -3.35
C PRO A 269 -8.51 4.05 -2.42
N TRP A 270 -8.11 3.12 -1.55
CA TRP A 270 -9.03 2.52 -0.57
C TRP A 270 -9.36 3.42 0.64
N HIS A 271 -8.73 4.58 0.77
CA HIS A 271 -9.00 5.58 1.82
C HIS A 271 -9.46 6.93 1.26
N ASN A 272 -9.71 7.02 -0.04
CA ASN A 272 -10.02 8.25 -0.75
C ASN A 272 -11.00 7.95 -1.90
N VAL A 273 -11.49 9.00 -2.53
CA VAL A 273 -12.11 8.94 -3.85
C VAL A 273 -11.18 9.60 -4.85
N LEU A 274 -11.37 9.25 -6.11
CA LEU A 274 -10.72 9.94 -7.20
C LEU A 274 -11.52 11.18 -7.60
N LEU A 275 -10.85 12.32 -7.67
CA LEU A 275 -11.41 13.60 -8.12
C LEU A 275 -10.81 13.97 -9.47
N LYS A 276 -11.68 14.24 -10.46
CA LYS A 276 -11.33 14.90 -11.70
C LYS A 276 -11.50 16.42 -11.52
N TYR A 277 -10.44 17.17 -11.78
CA TYR A 277 -10.47 18.63 -11.82
C TYR A 277 -9.75 19.12 -13.06
N LYS A 278 -10.50 19.74 -14.00
CA LYS A 278 -9.99 20.12 -15.33
C LYS A 278 -9.35 18.91 -16.03
N HIS A 279 -8.06 19.01 -16.35
CA HIS A 279 -7.26 17.93 -16.97
C HIS A 279 -6.43 17.13 -15.95
N SER A 280 -6.70 17.29 -14.65
CA SER A 280 -5.95 16.64 -13.58
C SER A 280 -6.83 15.67 -12.78
N TRP A 281 -6.17 14.65 -12.24
CA TRP A 281 -6.76 13.65 -11.35
C TRP A 281 -6.07 13.72 -10.01
N GLN A 282 -6.81 13.55 -8.92
CA GLN A 282 -6.23 13.53 -7.59
C GLN A 282 -7.03 12.65 -6.64
N LEU A 283 -6.34 11.91 -5.77
CA LEU A 283 -6.96 11.30 -4.59
C LEU A 283 -7.27 12.35 -3.52
N ILE A 284 -8.50 12.32 -3.05
CA ILE A 284 -9.01 13.20 -1.99
C ILE A 284 -10.04 12.44 -1.15
N LYS A 285 -10.28 12.85 0.09
CA LYS A 285 -11.36 12.25 0.88
C LYS A 285 -12.72 12.64 0.29
N ARG A 286 -13.68 11.72 0.28
CA ARG A 286 -15.03 11.98 -0.23
C ARG A 286 -15.67 13.25 0.35
N ALA A 287 -15.67 13.40 1.68
CA ALA A 287 -16.26 14.56 2.34
C ALA A 287 -15.58 15.88 1.93
N GLU A 288 -14.30 15.83 1.57
CA GLU A 288 -13.58 16.99 1.06
C GLU A 288 -13.95 17.30 -0.39
N ALA A 289 -14.11 16.29 -1.26
CA ALA A 289 -14.63 16.46 -2.61
C ALA A 289 -16.03 17.10 -2.60
N GLU A 290 -16.93 16.59 -1.75
CA GLU A 290 -18.28 17.11 -1.59
C GLU A 290 -18.28 18.56 -1.09
N ARG A 291 -17.40 18.89 -0.12
CA ARG A 291 -17.24 20.27 0.38
C ARG A 291 -16.74 21.24 -0.70
N LEU A 292 -15.93 20.78 -1.64
CA LEU A 292 -15.49 21.57 -2.80
C LEU A 292 -16.60 21.77 -3.85
N GLY A 293 -17.76 21.14 -3.67
CA GLY A 293 -18.86 21.19 -4.63
C GLY A 293 -18.75 20.16 -5.76
N ALA A 294 -17.79 19.24 -5.69
CA ALA A 294 -17.64 18.19 -6.70
C ALA A 294 -18.87 17.27 -6.72
N LYS A 295 -19.27 16.83 -7.91
CA LYS A 295 -20.41 15.94 -8.12
C LYS A 295 -19.95 14.52 -8.36
N PHE A 296 -20.67 13.57 -7.77
CA PHE A 296 -20.44 12.16 -8.01
C PHE A 296 -20.84 11.79 -9.44
N ASN A 297 -19.95 11.08 -10.14
CA ASN A 297 -20.11 10.62 -11.50
C ASN A 297 -19.78 9.11 -11.55
N HIS A 298 -20.77 8.28 -11.25
CA HIS A 298 -20.74 6.81 -11.28
C HIS A 298 -19.75 6.10 -10.34
N ASP A 299 -18.46 6.43 -10.43
CA ASP A 299 -17.35 5.77 -9.71
C ASP A 299 -16.23 6.75 -9.32
N HIS A 300 -16.41 8.05 -9.54
CA HIS A 300 -15.48 9.12 -9.14
C HIS A 300 -16.22 10.43 -8.91
N TYR A 301 -15.50 11.47 -8.49
CA TYR A 301 -16.02 12.83 -8.34
C TYR A 301 -15.48 13.74 -9.44
N VAL A 302 -16.30 14.69 -9.90
CA VAL A 302 -15.94 15.71 -10.89
C VAL A 302 -16.18 17.09 -10.31
N LEU A 303 -15.16 17.94 -10.33
CA LEU A 303 -15.27 19.35 -9.99
C LEU A 303 -15.20 20.17 -11.29
N GLU A 304 -16.37 20.67 -11.71
CA GLU A 304 -16.48 21.57 -12.86
C GLU A 304 -15.69 22.87 -12.59
N ALA A 305 -15.02 23.38 -13.62
CA ALA A 305 -14.38 24.69 -13.49
C ALA A 305 -15.47 25.76 -13.42
N SER A 306 -15.43 26.57 -12.37
CA SER A 306 -16.20 27.82 -12.27
C SER A 306 -15.75 28.81 -13.34
#